data_AF-A0A3P9D4F1-F1
#
_entry.id   AF-A0A3P9D4F1-F1
#
_cell.length_a   1.000
_cell.length_b   1.000
_cell.length_c   1.000
_cell.angle_alpha   90.00
_cell.angle_beta   90.00
_cell.angle_gamma   90.00
#
_symmetry.space_group_name_H-M   'P 1'
#
loop_
_entity.id
_entity.type
_entity.pdbx_description
1 polymer ?
#
loop_
_entity_poly.entity_id
_entity_poly.type
_entity_poly.pdbx_seq_one_letter_code
_entity_poly.pdbx_strand_id
1 'polypeptide(L)'
;MGSCSKDATCDYYFSIDSDVITISSLRLSLSNRKIWPLVTRHGKLWSNFWGALSLDALPVFILVVSRGVWNIPYMAHVYLVKGSALRNELKERNYFVLEKLDPDMALCRNARDMVRRNNRSLHVHNQPSRIWRLISTANYNISHYNNDLWQIFENPVDWKEKYIHSTTLEFSLTTTWSRFPCPDVFWFAVFSEKACDELVEEMEHYGSWSGGKHQRIAGGYETVPTDDIHMKQIGFEKEWLHFIREFISPVTLKVFSGYYTKGYALMNFVVKYTPERQAYLRPHHDSSTFTINIALNNKGIDFQGGGCRFHRYNCSIESPRKGWSFMHPGRLTHLHEGLPTTGGTRYIAVSFIDP
;
A
#
# COMPACT_ATOMS: atom_id res chain seq x y z
N MET A 1 23.42 0.90 20.71
CA MET A 1 23.79 1.85 21.78
C MET A 1 25.14 1.58 22.42
N GLY A 2 25.45 0.32 22.81
CA GLY A 2 26.68 -0.01 23.54
C GLY A 2 28.02 0.17 22.79
N SER A 3 28.01 0.21 21.46
CA SER A 3 29.19 0.55 20.65
C SER A 3 29.53 2.04 20.76
N CYS A 4 28.54 2.92 20.52
CA CYS A 4 28.70 4.38 20.60
C CYS A 4 29.08 4.88 22.01
N SER A 5 28.67 4.16 23.06
CA SER A 5 29.05 4.50 24.44
C SER A 5 30.51 4.16 24.78
N LYS A 6 31.19 3.37 23.96
CA LYS A 6 32.62 3.02 24.13
C LYS A 6 33.52 3.72 23.11
N ASP A 7 32.95 4.13 21.99
CA ASP A 7 33.65 4.80 20.90
C ASP A 7 33.64 6.32 21.09
N ALA A 8 34.81 6.93 21.21
CA ALA A 8 34.97 8.38 21.32
C ALA A 8 34.66 9.12 20.01
N THR A 9 34.78 8.44 18.86
CA THR A 9 34.51 8.98 17.51
C THR A 9 33.02 9.01 17.18
N CYS A 10 32.18 8.32 17.95
CA CYS A 10 30.73 8.37 17.77
C CYS A 10 30.15 9.69 18.32
N ASP A 11 29.75 10.58 17.42
CA ASP A 11 29.14 11.87 17.77
C ASP A 11 27.65 11.74 18.16
N TYR A 12 26.93 10.84 17.47
CA TYR A 12 25.50 10.62 17.68
C TYR A 12 25.13 9.14 17.50
N TYR A 13 24.20 8.68 18.33
CA TYR A 13 23.52 7.40 18.19
C TYR A 13 22.11 7.65 17.68
N PHE A 14 21.79 7.14 16.49
CA PHE A 14 20.46 7.18 15.91
C PHE A 14 19.81 5.80 16.00
N SER A 15 18.68 5.71 16.70
CA SER A 15 17.84 4.52 16.76
C SER A 15 16.59 4.77 15.95
N ILE A 16 16.22 3.81 15.12
CA ILE A 16 15.01 3.82 14.31
C ILE A 16 14.46 2.39 14.27
N ASP A 17 13.20 2.25 14.65
CA ASP A 17 12.48 0.99 14.64
C ASP A 17 11.88 0.74 13.24
N SER A 18 11.61 -0.52 12.92
CA SER A 18 11.14 -0.91 11.58
C SER A 18 9.74 -0.40 11.23
N ASP A 19 8.98 0.06 12.23
CA ASP A 19 7.64 0.63 12.04
C ASP A 19 7.65 2.15 11.77
N VAL A 20 8.84 2.73 11.59
CA VAL A 20 9.04 4.13 11.23
C VAL A 20 9.36 4.25 9.74
N ILE A 21 8.48 4.93 9.00
CA ILE A 21 8.65 5.17 7.56
C ILE A 21 9.21 6.56 7.32
N THR A 22 10.19 6.65 6.42
CA THR A 22 10.92 7.87 6.09
C THR A 22 10.74 8.23 4.61
N ILE A 23 10.17 9.39 4.31
CA ILE A 23 9.87 9.84 2.94
C ILE A 23 11.10 10.51 2.28
N SER A 24 12.11 10.92 3.06
CA SER A 24 13.36 11.48 2.51
C SER A 24 14.56 11.35 3.44
N SER A 25 15.76 11.48 2.85
CA SER A 25 17.03 11.46 3.57
C SER A 25 17.06 12.54 4.67
N LEU A 26 17.41 12.10 5.87
CA LEU A 26 17.46 12.87 7.11
C LEU A 26 18.31 14.15 6.98
N ARG A 27 17.70 15.29 6.64
CA ARG A 27 18.27 16.63 6.92
C ARG A 27 17.65 17.17 8.21
N LEU A 28 17.85 16.48 9.33
CA LEU A 28 17.59 17.10 10.63
C LEU A 28 18.64 18.20 10.82
N SER A 29 18.20 19.44 10.99
CA SER A 29 19.07 20.50 11.48
C SER A 29 19.49 20.16 12.91
N LEU A 30 20.71 19.63 13.08
CA LEU A 30 21.28 19.18 14.34
C LEU A 30 21.70 20.37 15.22
N SER A 31 20.82 21.35 15.43
CA SER A 31 21.09 22.50 16.29
C SER A 31 21.06 22.06 17.78
N ASN A 32 22.18 21.46 18.20
CA ASN A 32 22.69 21.41 19.57
C ASN A 32 21.85 20.79 20.70
N ARG A 33 20.76 20.05 20.43
CA ARG A 33 20.01 19.38 21.51
C ARG A 33 19.70 17.91 21.23
N LYS A 34 19.45 17.16 22.31
CA LYS A 34 18.87 15.81 22.33
C LYS A 34 17.50 15.92 21.66
N ILE A 35 17.43 15.75 20.35
CA ILE A 35 16.24 16.03 19.54
C ILE A 35 15.65 14.70 19.06
N TRP A 36 14.39 14.49 19.41
CA TRP A 36 13.63 13.29 19.09
C TRP A 36 12.53 13.74 18.12
N PRO A 37 12.46 13.18 16.90
CA PRO A 37 11.45 13.59 15.93
C PRO A 37 10.09 13.06 16.36
N LEU A 38 9.06 13.92 16.30
CA LEU A 38 7.68 13.49 16.47
C LEU A 38 7.22 12.72 15.22
N VAL A 39 6.76 11.49 15.42
CA VAL A 39 6.10 10.69 14.39
C VAL A 39 4.75 10.18 14.88
N THR A 40 3.76 10.24 14.00
CA THR A 40 2.38 9.84 14.30
C THR A 40 1.90 8.78 13.33
N ARG A 41 0.94 7.97 13.77
CA ARG A 41 0.17 7.10 12.87
C ARG A 41 -0.79 7.96 12.05
N HIS A 42 -0.91 7.67 10.77
CA HIS A 42 -1.77 8.44 9.88
C HIS A 42 -3.23 8.43 10.37
N GLY A 43 -3.87 9.61 10.41
CA GLY A 43 -5.26 9.77 10.83
C GLY A 43 -5.56 9.44 12.31
N LYS A 44 -4.53 9.16 13.12
CA LYS A 44 -4.67 8.75 14.53
C LYS A 44 -3.87 9.68 15.45
N LEU A 45 -4.23 9.70 16.74
CA LEU A 45 -3.49 10.41 17.79
C LEU A 45 -2.30 9.62 18.33
N TRP A 46 -2.25 8.31 18.04
CA TRP A 46 -1.13 7.45 18.39
C TRP A 46 0.17 7.98 17.77
N SER A 47 1.14 8.18 18.63
CA SER A 47 2.43 8.78 18.29
C SER A 47 3.53 8.09 19.08
N ASN A 48 4.78 8.40 18.73
CA ASN A 48 5.93 7.80 19.38
C ASN A 48 6.18 8.32 20.81
N PHE A 49 5.37 9.22 21.37
CA PHE A 49 5.58 9.81 22.69
C PHE A 49 4.34 9.83 23.59
N TRP A 50 4.54 9.96 24.91
CA TRP A 50 3.48 10.27 25.86
C TRP A 50 3.70 11.63 26.50
N GLY A 51 2.62 12.40 26.66
CA GLY A 51 2.68 13.74 27.25
C GLY A 51 2.65 13.77 28.77
N ALA A 52 2.09 12.74 29.41
CA ALA A 52 2.08 12.57 30.86
C ALA A 52 2.11 11.09 31.27
N LEU A 53 2.38 10.85 32.55
CA LEU A 53 2.27 9.54 33.20
C LEU A 53 1.19 9.61 34.27
N SER A 54 0.41 8.55 34.42
CA SER A 54 -0.49 8.39 35.56
C SER A 54 0.31 8.13 36.85
N LEU A 55 -0.38 8.11 37.99
CA LEU A 55 0.21 7.73 39.28
C LEU A 55 0.85 6.33 39.25
N ASP A 56 0.29 5.42 38.44
CA ASP A 56 0.79 4.06 38.23
C ASP A 56 1.80 3.96 37.08
N ALA A 57 2.33 5.11 36.60
CA ALA A 57 3.22 5.20 35.44
C ALA A 57 2.62 4.67 34.12
N LEU A 58 1.29 4.62 34.00
CA LEU A 58 0.59 4.30 32.77
C LEU A 58 0.53 5.52 31.82
N PRO A 59 0.44 5.31 30.50
CA PRO A 59 0.35 6.40 29.53
C PRO A 59 -0.87 7.30 29.78
N VAL A 60 -0.63 8.62 29.87
CA VAL A 60 -1.68 9.63 29.72
C VAL A 60 -1.39 10.41 28.44
N PHE A 61 -2.25 10.24 27.44
CA PHE A 61 -2.15 10.94 26.17
C PHE A 61 -2.53 12.40 26.35
N ILE A 62 -1.56 13.29 26.19
CA ILE A 62 -1.79 14.73 26.08
C ILE A 62 -1.42 15.13 24.65
N LEU A 63 -2.38 15.73 23.95
CA LEU A 63 -2.15 16.30 22.62
C LEU A 63 -1.17 17.46 22.75
N VAL A 64 -0.01 17.37 22.08
CA VAL A 64 0.90 18.51 21.96
C VAL A 64 0.52 19.28 20.69
N VAL A 65 -0.29 20.32 20.88
CA VAL A 65 -0.91 21.10 19.78
C VAL A 65 0.07 22.12 19.16
N SER A 66 1.09 22.57 19.90
CA SER A 66 1.99 23.64 19.46
C SER A 66 3.37 23.14 19.00
N ARG A 67 3.90 23.79 17.97
CA ARG A 67 5.27 23.58 17.46
C ARG A 67 6.28 24.03 18.50
N GLY A 68 7.34 23.27 18.70
CA GLY A 68 8.39 23.63 19.65
C GLY A 68 9.12 22.44 20.22
N VAL A 69 9.93 22.70 21.25
CA VAL A 69 10.69 21.68 21.96
C VAL A 69 10.03 21.42 23.31
N TRP A 70 9.62 20.17 23.56
CA TRP A 70 8.78 19.76 24.69
C TRP A 70 9.52 18.83 25.63
N ASN A 71 9.41 19.06 26.94
CA ASN A 71 9.88 18.08 27.93
C ASN A 71 8.80 17.04 28.19
N ILE A 72 9.11 15.77 27.92
CA ILE A 72 8.14 14.69 27.94
C ILE A 72 8.65 13.47 28.71
N PRO A 73 7.73 12.67 29.28
CA PRO A 73 8.12 11.50 30.07
C PRO A 73 8.50 10.26 29.27
N TYR A 74 7.92 10.00 28.09
CA TYR A 74 8.11 8.73 27.37
C TYR A 74 8.26 8.93 25.87
N MET A 75 9.16 8.15 25.26
CA MET A 75 9.56 8.27 23.87
C MET A 75 10.07 6.92 23.34
N ALA A 76 9.55 6.45 22.20
CA ALA A 76 9.95 5.21 21.54
C ALA A 76 10.12 5.40 20.02
N HIS A 77 10.33 4.30 19.28
CA HIS A 77 10.37 4.20 17.82
C HIS A 77 11.53 4.89 17.09
N VAL A 78 11.76 6.18 17.33
CA VAL A 78 12.81 6.92 16.60
C VAL A 78 13.43 8.00 17.46
N TYR A 79 14.76 8.00 17.51
CA TYR A 79 15.48 8.89 18.38
C TYR A 79 16.96 9.08 18.11
N LEU A 80 17.44 10.27 18.48
CA LEU A 80 18.83 10.66 18.36
C LEU A 80 19.40 11.06 19.72
N VAL A 81 20.48 10.39 20.11
CA VAL A 81 21.20 10.66 21.36
C VAL A 81 22.63 11.08 21.05
N LYS A 82 23.09 12.20 21.62
CA LYS A 82 24.48 12.64 21.48
C LYS A 82 25.42 11.61 22.14
N GLY A 83 26.46 11.18 21.44
CA GLY A 83 27.44 10.22 21.94
C GLY A 83 28.11 10.68 23.24
N SER A 84 28.36 11.97 23.40
CA SER A 84 28.87 12.53 24.67
C SER A 84 27.89 12.35 25.83
N ALA A 85 26.58 12.42 25.59
CA ALA A 85 25.57 12.17 26.61
C ALA A 85 25.52 10.67 26.96
N LEU A 86 25.73 9.78 25.98
CA LEU A 86 25.91 8.35 26.24
C LEU A 86 27.13 8.08 27.12
N ARG A 87 28.28 8.67 26.81
CA ARG A 87 29.53 8.40 27.53
C ARG A 87 29.59 9.01 28.93
N ASN A 88 29.07 10.24 29.07
CA ASN A 88 29.27 11.03 30.28
C ASN A 88 28.07 10.93 31.23
N GLU A 89 26.85 10.85 30.69
CA GLU A 89 25.63 10.90 31.48
C GLU A 89 25.08 9.49 31.69
N LEU A 90 24.95 8.69 30.62
CA LEU A 90 24.38 7.33 30.63
C LEU A 90 25.49 6.29 30.82
N LYS A 91 26.00 6.10 32.04
CA LYS A 91 27.12 5.15 32.30
C LYS A 91 26.69 3.71 32.60
N GLU A 92 25.42 3.48 32.94
CA GLU A 92 24.91 2.17 33.35
C GLU A 92 24.69 1.21 32.18
N ARG A 93 25.23 0.00 32.18
CA ARG A 93 25.16 -0.88 30.99
C ARG A 93 23.75 -1.36 30.61
N ASN A 94 22.78 -1.33 31.53
CA ASN A 94 21.46 -1.95 31.36
C ASN A 94 20.34 -0.93 31.13
N TYR A 95 20.46 -0.08 30.09
CA TYR A 95 19.49 1.00 29.85
C TYR A 95 18.06 0.51 29.58
N PHE A 96 17.92 -0.67 28.97
CA PHE A 96 16.65 -1.24 28.51
C PHE A 96 16.09 -2.31 29.44
N VAL A 97 16.73 -2.55 30.60
CA VAL A 97 16.33 -3.61 31.51
C VAL A 97 16.06 -3.01 32.87
N LEU A 98 14.78 -3.00 33.25
CA LEU A 98 14.32 -2.71 34.59
C LEU A 98 13.16 -3.67 34.89
N GLU A 99 13.15 -4.28 36.08
CA GLU A 99 12.15 -5.29 36.43
C GLU A 99 10.72 -4.81 36.15
N LYS A 100 9.95 -5.66 35.45
CA LYS A 100 8.52 -5.48 35.13
C LYS A 100 8.17 -4.32 34.18
N LEU A 101 9.15 -3.65 33.58
CA LEU A 101 8.91 -2.68 32.50
C LEU A 101 9.29 -3.25 31.15
N ASP A 102 8.60 -2.81 30.09
CA ASP A 102 9.09 -3.02 28.73
C ASP A 102 10.39 -2.23 28.48
N PRO A 103 11.18 -2.64 27.47
CA PRO A 103 12.48 -2.02 27.18
C PRO A 103 12.46 -0.51 26.98
N ASP A 104 11.44 0.03 26.30
CA ASP A 104 11.33 1.46 26.01
C ASP A 104 10.91 2.26 27.24
N MET A 105 10.00 1.71 28.05
CA MET A 105 9.67 2.27 29.36
C MET A 105 10.88 2.27 30.29
N ALA A 106 11.68 1.20 30.30
CA ALA A 106 12.91 1.12 31.07
C ALA A 106 13.93 2.18 30.62
N LEU A 107 14.14 2.33 29.31
CA LEU A 107 15.01 3.37 28.75
C LEU A 107 14.56 4.76 29.19
N CYS A 108 13.28 5.07 29.02
CA CYS A 108 12.73 6.38 29.36
C CYS A 108 12.83 6.65 30.86
N ARG A 109 12.55 5.66 31.71
CA ARG A 109 12.67 5.79 33.17
C ARG A 109 14.11 6.05 33.59
N ASN A 110 15.05 5.26 33.09
CA ASN A 110 16.48 5.43 33.36
C ASN A 110 16.97 6.81 32.90
N ALA A 111 16.54 7.26 31.72
CA ALA A 111 16.84 8.60 31.23
C ALA A 111 16.28 9.69 32.16
N ARG A 112 15.02 9.57 32.62
CA ARG A 112 14.39 10.54 33.54
C ARG A 112 15.09 10.61 34.90
N ASP A 113 15.42 9.47 35.50
CA ASP A 113 16.05 9.42 36.83
C ASP A 113 17.41 10.09 36.83
N MET A 114 18.19 9.93 35.76
CA MET A 114 19.46 10.64 35.63
C MET A 114 19.29 12.13 35.31
N VAL A 115 18.29 12.47 34.50
CA VAL A 115 17.94 13.85 34.18
C VAL A 115 17.53 14.61 35.45
N ARG A 116 16.81 13.96 36.37
CA ARG A 116 16.49 14.47 37.72
C ARG A 116 17.73 14.67 38.57
N ARG A 117 18.66 13.69 38.61
CA ARG A 117 19.92 13.80 39.37
C ARG A 117 20.82 14.93 38.88
N ASN A 118 20.78 15.24 37.58
CA ASN A 118 21.65 16.23 36.93
C ASN A 118 20.97 17.56 36.58
N ASN A 119 19.71 17.78 37.01
CA ASN A 119 18.90 18.98 36.76
C ASN A 119 18.78 19.35 35.26
N ARG A 120 18.55 18.36 34.39
CA ARG A 120 18.39 18.54 32.93
C ARG A 120 16.95 18.28 32.50
N SER A 121 16.65 18.35 31.19
CA SER A 121 15.36 17.95 30.61
C SER A 121 15.54 17.07 29.36
N LEU A 122 14.62 16.10 29.17
CA LEU A 122 14.42 15.41 27.89
C LEU A 122 13.64 16.35 26.97
N HIS A 123 13.84 16.26 25.66
CA HIS A 123 13.30 17.24 24.73
C HIS A 123 12.82 16.55 23.46
N VAL A 124 11.53 16.59 23.17
CA VAL A 124 11.00 16.24 21.83
C VAL A 124 10.92 17.48 20.99
N HIS A 125 11.36 17.38 19.75
CA HIS A 125 11.16 18.45 18.79
C HIS A 125 9.88 18.19 18.01
N ASN A 126 8.83 18.89 18.38
CA ASN A 126 7.60 18.95 17.62
C ASN A 126 7.75 19.97 16.49
N GLN A 127 8.57 19.63 15.49
CA GLN A 127 8.30 20.08 14.13
C GLN A 127 7.53 18.95 13.46
N PRO A 128 6.27 19.18 13.05
CA PRO A 128 5.54 18.23 12.23
C PRO A 128 6.35 17.99 10.96
N SER A 129 7.09 16.90 10.94
CA SER A 129 7.78 16.51 9.73
C SER A 129 6.74 15.80 8.88
N ARG A 130 6.35 16.38 7.74
CA ARG A 130 5.56 15.68 6.70
C ARG A 130 6.34 14.50 6.08
N ILE A 131 7.44 14.09 6.71
CA ILE A 131 8.51 13.25 6.17
C ILE A 131 8.53 11.91 6.90
N TRP A 132 7.95 11.80 8.09
CA TRP A 132 8.02 10.60 8.93
C TRP A 132 6.64 10.21 9.45
N ARG A 133 6.35 8.92 9.45
CA ARG A 133 5.09 8.37 10.00
C ARG A 133 5.32 7.00 10.62
N LEU A 134 4.42 6.61 11.51
CA LEU A 134 4.36 5.26 12.05
C LEU A 134 3.38 4.42 11.23
N ILE A 135 3.80 3.20 10.89
CA ILE A 135 2.88 2.16 10.43
C ILE A 135 2.31 1.39 11.62
N SER A 136 1.22 0.68 11.37
CA SER A 136 0.62 -0.23 12.34
C SER A 136 0.99 -1.67 12.00
N THR A 137 1.49 -2.38 13.02
CA THR A 137 1.93 -3.79 12.93
C THR A 137 1.03 -4.73 13.73
N ALA A 138 -0.03 -4.22 14.37
CA ALA A 138 -0.81 -4.94 15.37
C ALA A 138 -1.50 -6.21 14.84
N ASN A 139 -1.87 -6.23 13.55
CA ASN A 139 -2.58 -7.33 12.90
C ASN A 139 -1.91 -7.73 11.57
N TYR A 140 -0.58 -7.61 11.47
CA TYR A 140 0.13 -7.93 10.24
C TYR A 140 0.15 -9.45 10.01
N ASN A 141 -0.60 -9.92 9.01
CA ASN A 141 -0.59 -11.33 8.63
C ASN A 141 0.67 -11.63 7.80
N ILE A 142 1.40 -12.69 8.17
CA ILE A 142 2.62 -13.14 7.51
C ILE A 142 2.44 -14.42 6.68
N SER A 143 1.20 -14.91 6.53
CA SER A 143 0.92 -16.19 5.87
C SER A 143 0.81 -16.12 4.34
N HIS A 144 0.72 -14.93 3.75
CA HIS A 144 0.62 -14.73 2.32
C HIS A 144 2.01 -14.68 1.67
N TYR A 145 2.09 -14.94 0.37
CA TYR A 145 3.37 -14.86 -0.35
C TYR A 145 3.86 -13.40 -0.38
N ASN A 146 2.93 -12.46 -0.64
CA ASN A 146 3.13 -11.02 -0.60
C ASN A 146 2.18 -10.35 0.41
N ASN A 147 2.54 -10.43 1.70
CA ASN A 147 1.73 -9.95 2.84
C ASN A 147 1.27 -8.49 2.77
N ASP A 148 2.09 -7.63 2.18
CA ASP A 148 1.78 -6.21 2.07
C ASP A 148 0.56 -5.93 1.17
N LEU A 149 0.19 -6.84 0.26
CA LEU A 149 -1.01 -6.70 -0.57
C LEU A 149 -2.27 -6.52 0.29
N TRP A 150 -2.33 -7.17 1.46
CA TRP A 150 -3.46 -7.09 2.40
C TRP A 150 -3.44 -5.86 3.32
N GLN A 151 -2.45 -4.98 3.21
CA GLN A 151 -2.28 -3.84 4.11
C GLN A 151 -3.13 -2.60 3.75
N ILE A 152 -4.01 -2.70 2.75
CA ILE A 152 -4.80 -1.56 2.25
C ILE A 152 -5.67 -0.92 3.35
N PHE A 153 -6.12 -1.68 4.34
CA PHE A 153 -6.93 -1.15 5.45
C PHE A 153 -6.10 -0.65 6.63
N GLU A 154 -5.03 -1.37 6.99
CA GLU A 154 -4.25 -1.08 8.19
C GLU A 154 -3.25 0.06 7.96
N ASN A 155 -2.64 0.10 6.78
CA ASN A 155 -1.64 1.08 6.36
C ASN A 155 -1.96 1.68 4.97
N PRO A 156 -3.12 2.35 4.79
CA PRO A 156 -3.63 2.78 3.47
C PRO A 156 -2.72 3.74 2.71
N VAL A 157 -1.99 4.61 3.42
CA VAL A 157 -1.08 5.60 2.80
C VAL A 157 0.13 4.90 2.20
N ASP A 158 0.77 4.04 2.99
CA ASP A 158 1.93 3.24 2.58
C ASP A 158 1.55 2.26 1.45
N TRP A 159 0.40 1.60 1.59
CA TRP A 159 -0.13 0.70 0.57
C TRP A 159 -0.34 1.44 -0.76
N LYS A 160 -0.95 2.63 -0.71
CA LYS A 160 -1.18 3.45 -1.89
C LYS A 160 0.12 3.91 -2.54
N GLU A 161 1.09 4.39 -1.76
CA GLU A 161 2.41 4.80 -2.27
C GLU A 161 3.16 3.62 -2.92
N LYS A 162 3.01 2.41 -2.40
CA LYS A 162 3.65 1.20 -2.90
C LYS A 162 2.96 0.65 -4.16
N TYR A 163 1.62 0.62 -4.18
CA TYR A 163 0.86 -0.19 -5.15
C TYR A 163 0.05 0.60 -6.16
N ILE A 164 -0.30 1.85 -5.88
CA ILE A 164 -1.05 2.67 -6.84
C ILE A 164 -0.07 3.48 -7.68
N HIS A 165 -0.34 3.54 -8.98
CA HIS A 165 0.48 4.32 -9.89
C HIS A 165 0.42 5.81 -9.49
N SER A 166 1.58 6.48 -9.48
CA SER A 166 1.70 7.85 -8.97
C SER A 166 0.74 8.84 -9.66
N THR A 167 0.50 8.64 -10.96
CA THR A 167 -0.39 9.48 -11.77
C THR A 167 -1.88 9.12 -11.69
N THR A 168 -2.27 8.04 -11.01
CA THR A 168 -3.69 7.66 -10.86
C THR A 168 -4.49 8.77 -10.18
N LEU A 169 -3.86 9.46 -9.23
CA LEU A 169 -4.43 10.65 -8.58
C LEU A 169 -4.55 11.86 -9.51
N GLU A 170 -3.61 12.03 -10.44
CA GLU A 170 -3.67 13.14 -11.41
C GLU A 170 -4.79 12.93 -12.43
N PHE A 171 -5.12 11.67 -12.73
CA PHE A 171 -6.24 11.31 -13.60
C PHE A 171 -7.59 11.69 -12.99
N SER A 172 -7.78 11.49 -11.68
CA SER A 172 -9.02 11.94 -11.01
C SER A 172 -9.12 13.47 -10.96
N LEU A 173 -7.99 14.17 -10.93
CA LEU A 173 -7.93 15.63 -10.76
C LEU A 173 -7.95 16.43 -12.08
N THR A 174 -7.41 15.91 -13.18
CA THR A 174 -7.30 16.65 -14.45
C THR A 174 -8.29 16.16 -15.51
N THR A 175 -8.88 17.07 -16.29
CA THR A 175 -9.92 16.77 -17.31
C THR A 175 -9.33 16.39 -18.67
N THR A 176 -8.00 16.44 -18.81
CA THR A 176 -7.34 16.60 -20.12
C THR A 176 -6.58 15.38 -20.62
N TRP A 177 -6.60 14.23 -19.93
CA TRP A 177 -5.67 13.12 -20.21
C TRP A 177 -6.28 11.73 -20.41
N SER A 178 -7.60 11.60 -20.55
CA SER A 178 -8.19 10.33 -20.98
C SER A 178 -7.87 10.07 -22.45
N ARG A 179 -6.87 9.22 -22.73
CA ARG A 179 -6.72 8.62 -24.04
C ARG A 179 -7.85 7.62 -24.21
N PHE A 180 -8.70 7.85 -25.19
CA PHE A 180 -9.74 6.93 -25.63
C PHE A 180 -9.15 6.07 -26.75
N PRO A 181 -8.59 4.88 -26.47
CA PRO A 181 -8.12 4.01 -27.55
C PRO A 181 -9.25 3.61 -28.50
N CYS A 182 -10.49 3.49 -27.98
CA CYS A 182 -11.70 3.20 -28.74
C CYS A 182 -12.87 4.08 -28.21
N PRO A 183 -13.96 4.25 -28.97
CA PRO A 183 -15.16 4.97 -28.50
C PRO A 183 -15.67 4.41 -27.17
N ASP A 184 -15.88 5.27 -26.17
CA ASP A 184 -16.32 4.92 -24.80
C ASP A 184 -15.46 3.86 -24.08
N VAL A 185 -14.21 3.68 -24.51
CA VAL A 185 -13.20 2.88 -23.81
C VAL A 185 -12.14 3.82 -23.24
N PHE A 186 -12.04 3.86 -21.92
CA PHE A 186 -11.16 4.78 -21.20
C PHE A 186 -9.90 4.05 -20.76
N TRP A 187 -8.72 4.65 -20.95
CA TRP A 187 -7.45 4.01 -20.61
C TRP A 187 -6.61 4.87 -19.67
N PHE A 188 -6.27 4.33 -18.50
CA PHE A 188 -5.60 5.06 -17.41
C PHE A 188 -4.66 4.17 -16.60
N ALA A 189 -3.63 4.77 -16.02
CA ALA A 189 -2.71 4.07 -15.11
C ALA A 189 -3.38 3.87 -13.74
N VAL A 190 -3.24 2.69 -13.15
CA VAL A 190 -3.85 2.35 -11.85
C VAL A 190 -2.86 1.69 -10.89
N PHE A 191 -2.09 0.70 -11.34
CA PHE A 191 -1.18 -0.04 -10.50
C PHE A 191 0.28 0.31 -10.80
N SER A 192 1.11 0.28 -9.77
CA SER A 192 2.57 0.26 -9.93
C SER A 192 3.00 -1.08 -10.52
N GLU A 193 4.20 -1.14 -11.11
CA GLU A 193 4.74 -2.42 -11.60
C GLU A 193 4.84 -3.46 -10.47
N LYS A 194 5.20 -3.00 -9.27
CA LYS A 194 5.31 -3.83 -8.06
C LYS A 194 3.97 -4.46 -7.66
N ALA A 195 2.86 -3.71 -7.76
CA ALA A 195 1.53 -4.28 -7.51
C ALA A 195 1.19 -5.38 -8.50
N CYS A 196 1.53 -5.18 -9.78
CA CYS A 196 1.29 -6.17 -10.81
C CYS A 196 2.13 -7.44 -10.58
N ASP A 197 3.42 -7.28 -10.28
CA ASP A 197 4.32 -8.42 -10.02
C ASP A 197 3.88 -9.21 -8.79
N GLU A 198 3.70 -8.54 -7.66
CA GLU A 198 3.32 -9.21 -6.41
C GLU A 198 1.95 -9.91 -6.52
N LEU A 199 0.99 -9.33 -7.27
CA LEU A 199 -0.30 -9.97 -7.53
C LEU A 199 -0.17 -11.22 -8.41
N VAL A 200 0.63 -11.16 -9.48
CA VAL A 200 0.87 -12.33 -10.35
C VAL A 200 1.58 -13.44 -9.57
N GLU A 201 2.58 -13.09 -8.77
CA GLU A 201 3.28 -14.02 -7.89
C GLU A 201 2.34 -14.72 -6.91
N GLU A 202 1.43 -13.98 -6.28
CA GLU A 202 0.43 -14.56 -5.36
C GLU A 202 -0.50 -15.54 -6.08
N MET A 203 -0.94 -15.20 -7.30
CA MET A 203 -1.79 -16.06 -8.12
C MET A 203 -1.06 -17.34 -8.56
N GLU A 204 0.20 -17.23 -8.99
CA GLU A 204 1.02 -18.39 -9.33
C GLU A 204 1.37 -19.24 -8.09
N HIS A 205 1.57 -18.63 -6.93
CA HIS A 205 1.80 -19.34 -5.67
C HIS A 205 0.57 -20.17 -5.28
N TYR A 206 -0.65 -19.64 -5.47
CA TYR A 206 -1.88 -20.41 -5.30
C TYR A 206 -2.01 -21.55 -6.32
N GLY A 207 -1.64 -21.28 -7.59
CA GLY A 207 -1.41 -22.28 -8.64
C GLY A 207 -2.64 -23.05 -9.15
N SER A 208 -3.78 -22.95 -8.49
CA SER A 208 -5.01 -23.70 -8.82
C SER A 208 -5.88 -22.97 -9.85
N TRP A 209 -5.32 -22.79 -11.04
CA TRP A 209 -5.98 -22.14 -12.18
C TRP A 209 -7.10 -23.02 -12.78
N SER A 210 -8.27 -22.43 -13.04
CA SER A 210 -9.50 -23.13 -13.46
C SER A 210 -9.41 -23.89 -14.80
N GLY A 211 -8.47 -23.52 -15.67
CA GLY A 211 -8.19 -24.18 -16.94
C GLY A 211 -9.24 -24.00 -18.01
N GLY A 212 -9.99 -22.90 -17.97
CA GLY A 212 -11.13 -22.69 -18.85
C GLY A 212 -12.30 -23.64 -18.56
N LYS A 213 -12.25 -24.38 -17.44
CA LYS A 213 -13.29 -25.29 -16.98
C LYS A 213 -13.90 -24.73 -15.71
N HIS A 214 -15.19 -24.42 -15.77
CA HIS A 214 -15.91 -23.80 -14.66
C HIS A 214 -15.91 -24.68 -13.40
N GLN A 215 -15.45 -24.13 -12.27
CA GLN A 215 -16.00 -24.48 -10.96
C GLN A 215 -16.94 -23.34 -10.53
N ARG A 216 -18.22 -23.68 -10.36
CA ARG A 216 -19.30 -22.73 -10.06
C ARG A 216 -19.07 -22.08 -8.69
N ILE A 217 -18.55 -20.86 -8.65
CA ILE A 217 -18.62 -20.03 -7.44
C ILE A 217 -20.02 -19.42 -7.40
N ALA A 218 -20.74 -19.66 -6.30
CA ALA A 218 -22.13 -19.22 -6.14
C ALA A 218 -22.24 -17.68 -6.24
N GLY A 219 -22.96 -17.19 -7.25
CA GLY A 219 -23.47 -15.81 -7.29
C GLY A 219 -23.19 -15.00 -8.55
N GLY A 220 -22.29 -15.43 -9.44
CA GLY A 220 -21.99 -14.71 -10.69
C GLY A 220 -21.97 -15.64 -11.90
N TYR A 221 -22.57 -15.20 -13.01
CA TYR A 221 -22.64 -15.96 -14.26
C TYR A 221 -21.63 -15.39 -15.26
N GLU A 222 -20.56 -16.16 -15.52
CA GLU A 222 -19.67 -15.95 -16.66
C GLU A 222 -20.20 -16.72 -17.86
N THR A 223 -20.54 -16.00 -18.92
CA THR A 223 -21.06 -16.56 -20.17
C THR A 223 -19.98 -17.32 -20.95
N VAL A 224 -18.71 -17.03 -20.68
CA VAL A 224 -17.54 -17.61 -21.35
C VAL A 224 -16.45 -17.88 -20.31
N PRO A 225 -16.04 -19.15 -20.10
CA PRO A 225 -15.04 -19.49 -19.09
C PRO A 225 -13.63 -19.03 -19.50
N THR A 226 -12.84 -18.63 -18.51
CA THR A 226 -11.42 -18.30 -18.62
C THR A 226 -10.54 -19.22 -17.78
N ASP A 227 -9.23 -19.23 -18.02
CA ASP A 227 -8.24 -19.86 -17.14
C ASP A 227 -7.84 -18.85 -16.08
N ASP A 228 -8.49 -18.93 -14.92
CA ASP A 228 -8.55 -17.84 -13.96
C ASP A 228 -8.46 -18.31 -12.50
N ILE A 229 -8.18 -17.32 -11.64
CA ILE A 229 -8.27 -17.41 -10.18
C ILE A 229 -9.05 -16.18 -9.70
N HIS A 230 -10.14 -16.43 -8.96
CA HIS A 230 -10.92 -15.37 -8.34
C HIS A 230 -10.24 -14.84 -7.08
N MET A 231 -10.37 -13.53 -6.83
CA MET A 231 -9.86 -12.88 -5.62
C MET A 231 -10.38 -13.54 -4.34
N LYS A 232 -11.62 -14.07 -4.39
CA LYS A 232 -12.22 -14.81 -3.28
C LYS A 232 -11.47 -16.10 -2.94
N GLN A 233 -10.90 -16.80 -3.92
CA GLN A 233 -10.18 -18.06 -3.71
C GLN A 233 -8.88 -17.85 -2.91
N ILE A 234 -8.24 -16.70 -3.07
CA ILE A 234 -7.04 -16.32 -2.33
C ILE A 234 -7.33 -15.44 -1.11
N GLY A 235 -8.62 -15.20 -0.78
CA GLY A 235 -9.01 -14.37 0.36
C GLY A 235 -8.67 -12.88 0.20
N PHE A 236 -8.63 -12.36 -1.04
CA PHE A 236 -8.29 -10.98 -1.38
C PHE A 236 -9.51 -10.14 -1.85
N GLU A 237 -10.72 -10.69 -1.75
CA GLU A 237 -11.95 -10.05 -2.23
C GLU A 237 -12.25 -8.72 -1.53
N LYS A 238 -12.03 -8.62 -0.21
CA LYS A 238 -12.36 -7.42 0.56
C LYS A 238 -11.43 -6.26 0.20
N GLU A 239 -10.13 -6.56 0.11
CA GLU A 239 -9.07 -5.65 -0.27
C GLU A 239 -9.29 -5.15 -1.70
N TRP A 240 -9.62 -6.07 -2.62
CA TRP A 240 -9.91 -5.73 -4.00
C TRP A 240 -11.16 -4.85 -4.16
N LEU A 241 -12.24 -5.14 -3.42
CA LEU A 241 -13.45 -4.29 -3.42
C LEU A 241 -13.17 -2.91 -2.84
N HIS A 242 -12.31 -2.81 -1.81
CA HIS A 242 -11.89 -1.50 -1.30
C HIS A 242 -11.05 -0.74 -2.33
N PHE A 243 -10.13 -1.42 -3.03
CA PHE A 243 -9.40 -0.86 -4.16
C PHE A 243 -10.34 -0.29 -5.24
N ILE A 244 -11.37 -1.03 -5.65
CA ILE A 244 -12.37 -0.55 -6.63
C ILE A 244 -13.02 0.75 -6.12
N ARG A 245 -13.49 0.75 -4.87
CA ARG A 245 -14.18 1.93 -4.29
C ARG A 245 -13.30 3.16 -4.20
N GLU A 246 -12.04 3.00 -3.78
CA GLU A 246 -11.13 4.12 -3.53
C GLU A 246 -10.49 4.66 -4.82
N PHE A 247 -10.19 3.79 -5.79
CA PHE A 247 -9.36 4.16 -6.95
C PHE A 247 -10.07 4.07 -8.30
N ILE A 248 -11.09 3.22 -8.44
CA ILE A 248 -11.82 3.04 -9.71
C ILE A 248 -13.10 3.86 -9.72
N SER A 249 -13.89 3.82 -8.64
CA SER A 249 -15.16 4.56 -8.57
C SER A 249 -15.02 6.07 -8.84
N PRO A 250 -13.99 6.78 -8.32
CA PRO A 250 -13.79 8.20 -8.63
C PRO A 250 -13.49 8.46 -10.12
N VAL A 251 -12.85 7.50 -10.79
CA VAL A 251 -12.59 7.59 -12.24
C VAL A 251 -13.90 7.51 -13.00
N THR A 252 -14.76 6.54 -12.70
CA THR A 252 -16.09 6.39 -13.35
C THR A 252 -16.95 7.64 -13.24
N LEU A 253 -17.00 8.29 -12.08
CA LEU A 253 -17.77 9.53 -11.89
C LEU A 253 -17.35 10.65 -12.86
N LYS A 254 -16.08 10.65 -13.25
CA LYS A 254 -15.51 11.67 -14.14
C LYS A 254 -15.68 11.31 -15.61
N VAL A 255 -15.51 10.03 -15.95
CA VAL A 255 -15.57 9.58 -17.34
C VAL A 255 -17.00 9.33 -17.83
N PHE A 256 -17.90 8.94 -16.94
CA PHE A 256 -19.32 8.73 -17.22
C PHE A 256 -20.16 9.73 -16.41
N SER A 257 -20.18 10.99 -16.87
CA SER A 257 -20.93 12.05 -16.19
C SER A 257 -22.39 11.64 -15.94
N GLY A 258 -22.82 11.73 -14.68
CA GLY A 258 -24.17 11.36 -14.24
C GLY A 258 -24.33 9.91 -13.77
N TYR A 259 -23.33 9.06 -13.96
CA TYR A 259 -23.32 7.70 -13.41
C TYR A 259 -22.64 7.67 -12.04
N TYR A 260 -23.27 7.01 -11.06
CA TYR A 260 -22.75 6.87 -9.70
C TYR A 260 -22.65 5.39 -9.32
N THR A 261 -21.45 4.94 -8.98
CA THR A 261 -21.19 3.56 -8.58
C THR A 261 -20.85 3.46 -7.10
N LYS A 262 -21.29 2.35 -6.46
CA LYS A 262 -20.83 1.96 -5.11
C LYS A 262 -19.61 1.03 -5.16
N GLY A 263 -19.06 0.79 -6.35
CA GLY A 263 -17.91 -0.09 -6.57
C GLY A 263 -18.19 -1.53 -6.16
N TYR A 264 -19.38 -2.05 -6.51
CA TYR A 264 -19.74 -3.43 -6.19
C TYR A 264 -19.38 -4.35 -7.35
N ALA A 265 -18.65 -5.43 -7.08
CA ALA A 265 -18.26 -6.39 -8.10
C ALA A 265 -18.29 -7.81 -7.52
N LEU A 266 -19.07 -8.69 -8.13
CA LEU A 266 -19.16 -10.10 -7.75
C LEU A 266 -18.06 -10.94 -8.42
N MET A 267 -17.66 -10.56 -9.62
CA MET A 267 -16.66 -11.28 -10.41
C MET A 267 -15.39 -10.44 -10.46
N ASN A 268 -14.42 -10.84 -9.63
CA ASN A 268 -13.09 -10.25 -9.58
C ASN A 268 -12.08 -11.39 -9.68
N PHE A 269 -11.27 -11.38 -10.73
CA PHE A 269 -10.40 -12.51 -11.05
C PHE A 269 -9.20 -12.08 -11.87
N VAL A 270 -8.13 -12.87 -11.81
CA VAL A 270 -6.98 -12.77 -12.69
C VAL A 270 -7.08 -13.88 -13.72
N VAL A 271 -6.91 -13.54 -14.99
CA VAL A 271 -6.89 -14.46 -16.12
C VAL A 271 -5.46 -14.68 -16.59
N LYS A 272 -5.12 -15.93 -16.90
CA LYS A 272 -3.86 -16.36 -17.50
C LYS A 272 -4.12 -16.84 -18.93
N TYR A 273 -3.51 -16.17 -19.90
CA TYR A 273 -3.50 -16.63 -21.29
C TYR A 273 -2.14 -17.21 -21.65
N THR A 274 -2.15 -18.40 -22.25
CA THR A 274 -0.98 -19.10 -22.80
C THR A 274 -1.33 -19.70 -24.15
N PRO A 275 -0.39 -19.79 -25.10
CA PRO A 275 -0.65 -20.42 -26.40
C PRO A 275 -1.16 -21.87 -26.29
N GLU A 276 -0.71 -22.61 -25.28
CA GLU A 276 -0.94 -24.06 -25.15
C GLU A 276 -2.25 -24.41 -24.45
N ARG A 277 -2.78 -23.55 -23.57
CA ARG A 277 -3.96 -23.86 -22.75
C ARG A 277 -5.19 -23.05 -23.17
N GLN A 278 -5.11 -21.73 -23.03
CA GLN A 278 -6.17 -20.81 -23.45
C GLN A 278 -5.52 -19.54 -23.99
N ALA A 279 -5.41 -19.44 -25.32
CA ALA A 279 -4.69 -18.35 -25.97
C ALA A 279 -5.56 -17.10 -26.18
N TYR A 280 -6.87 -17.26 -26.32
CA TYR A 280 -7.80 -16.21 -26.72
C TYR A 280 -9.14 -16.34 -25.98
N LEU A 281 -9.98 -15.32 -26.11
CA LEU A 281 -11.35 -15.32 -25.58
C LEU A 281 -12.31 -14.91 -26.69
N ARG A 282 -13.29 -15.76 -27.00
CA ARG A 282 -14.26 -15.53 -28.08
C ARG A 282 -15.10 -14.25 -27.84
N PRO A 283 -15.71 -13.68 -28.89
CA PRO A 283 -16.57 -12.50 -28.76
C PRO A 283 -17.69 -12.69 -27.73
N HIS A 284 -17.85 -11.75 -26.79
CA HIS A 284 -18.85 -11.81 -25.73
C HIS A 284 -19.19 -10.42 -25.16
N HIS A 285 -20.22 -10.41 -24.31
CA HIS A 285 -20.55 -9.29 -23.42
C HIS A 285 -20.29 -9.72 -21.97
N ASP A 286 -19.95 -8.74 -21.16
CA ASP A 286 -19.76 -8.94 -19.73
C ASP A 286 -21.08 -8.79 -18.99
N SER A 287 -21.23 -9.55 -17.92
CA SER A 287 -22.34 -9.41 -16.97
C SER A 287 -22.06 -8.24 -16.02
N SER A 288 -21.86 -7.03 -16.54
CA SER A 288 -21.53 -5.82 -15.79
C SER A 288 -22.21 -4.58 -16.38
N THR A 289 -22.37 -3.51 -15.59
CA THR A 289 -22.62 -2.19 -16.15
C THR A 289 -21.38 -1.70 -16.87
N PHE A 290 -20.22 -1.79 -16.20
CA PHE A 290 -18.91 -1.52 -16.80
C PHE A 290 -17.88 -2.53 -16.28
N THR A 291 -16.88 -2.77 -17.11
CA THR A 291 -15.76 -3.67 -16.83
C THR A 291 -14.47 -2.87 -16.76
N ILE A 292 -13.60 -3.24 -15.83
CA ILE A 292 -12.19 -2.85 -15.86
C ILE A 292 -11.32 -4.06 -16.20
N ASN A 293 -10.27 -3.80 -16.96
CA ASN A 293 -9.29 -4.80 -17.37
C ASN A 293 -7.89 -4.21 -17.25
N ILE A 294 -7.12 -4.73 -16.29
CA ILE A 294 -5.80 -4.23 -15.90
C ILE A 294 -4.75 -5.20 -16.44
N ALA A 295 -3.78 -4.69 -17.20
CA ALA A 295 -2.65 -5.51 -17.64
C ALA A 295 -1.63 -5.67 -16.51
N LEU A 296 -1.25 -6.92 -16.21
CA LEU A 296 -0.35 -7.24 -15.11
C LEU A 296 1.09 -7.53 -15.54
N ASN A 297 1.35 -7.68 -16.84
CA ASN A 297 2.69 -7.89 -17.35
C ASN A 297 2.91 -7.24 -18.74
N ASN A 298 4.15 -7.28 -19.23
CA ASN A 298 4.60 -6.49 -20.37
C ASN A 298 4.47 -7.25 -21.70
N LYS A 299 3.73 -6.67 -22.64
CA LYS A 299 3.75 -7.12 -24.03
C LYS A 299 5.15 -6.91 -24.62
N GLY A 300 5.63 -7.88 -25.40
CA GLY A 300 6.93 -7.85 -26.04
C GLY A 300 8.06 -8.45 -25.19
N ILE A 301 7.91 -8.46 -23.86
CA ILE A 301 8.86 -9.05 -22.91
C ILE A 301 8.31 -10.38 -22.38
N ASP A 302 7.14 -10.33 -21.75
CA ASP A 302 6.56 -11.49 -21.06
C ASP A 302 5.62 -12.31 -21.95
N PHE A 303 5.02 -11.66 -22.97
CA PHE A 303 4.15 -12.31 -23.95
C PHE A 303 4.14 -11.61 -25.32
N GLN A 304 3.72 -12.35 -26.34
CA GLN A 304 3.51 -11.88 -27.72
C GLN A 304 2.04 -12.01 -28.13
N GLY A 305 1.62 -11.20 -29.11
CA GLY A 305 0.20 -11.13 -29.51
C GLY A 305 -0.65 -10.47 -28.42
N GLY A 306 -1.86 -10.96 -28.22
CA GLY A 306 -2.78 -10.50 -27.19
C GLY A 306 -3.40 -9.13 -27.48
N GLY A 307 -4.28 -8.70 -26.56
CA GLY A 307 -5.04 -7.46 -26.65
C GLY A 307 -6.52 -7.68 -26.41
N CYS A 308 -7.32 -6.68 -26.77
CA CYS A 308 -8.77 -6.71 -26.75
C CYS A 308 -9.30 -6.02 -28.02
N ARG A 309 -10.28 -6.61 -28.70
CA ARG A 309 -10.92 -6.01 -29.87
C ARG A 309 -12.41 -5.78 -29.60
N PHE A 310 -12.88 -4.58 -29.89
CA PHE A 310 -14.29 -4.20 -29.80
C PHE A 310 -14.91 -4.21 -31.20
N HIS A 311 -15.81 -5.16 -31.46
CA HIS A 311 -16.29 -5.47 -32.81
C HIS A 311 -17.10 -4.33 -33.44
N ARG A 312 -18.03 -3.74 -32.67
CA ARG A 312 -18.90 -2.65 -33.17
C ARG A 312 -18.12 -1.43 -33.66
N TYR A 313 -16.92 -1.23 -33.12
CA TYR A 313 -16.07 -0.08 -33.44
C TYR A 313 -14.90 -0.43 -34.35
N ASN A 314 -14.74 -1.71 -34.72
CA ASN A 314 -13.56 -2.24 -35.39
C ASN A 314 -12.24 -1.70 -34.80
N CYS A 315 -12.17 -1.68 -33.47
CA CYS A 315 -11.10 -1.02 -32.73
C CYS A 315 -10.42 -2.03 -31.79
N SER A 316 -9.09 -1.99 -31.73
CA SER A 316 -8.29 -2.93 -30.94
C SER A 316 -7.33 -2.19 -30.01
N ILE A 317 -7.22 -2.71 -28.78
CA ILE A 317 -6.16 -2.37 -27.83
C ILE A 317 -5.11 -3.48 -27.90
N GLU A 318 -4.13 -3.30 -28.77
CA GLU A 318 -3.09 -4.32 -29.01
C GLU A 318 -1.85 -4.13 -28.15
N SER A 319 -1.60 -2.93 -27.61
CA SER A 319 -0.40 -2.64 -26.81
C SER A 319 -0.79 -2.26 -25.37
N PRO A 320 -1.35 -3.20 -24.59
CA PRO A 320 -1.65 -2.94 -23.18
C PRO A 320 -0.36 -2.65 -22.42
N ARG A 321 -0.42 -1.69 -21.50
CA ARG A 321 0.70 -1.25 -20.67
C ARG A 321 0.55 -1.84 -19.28
N LYS A 322 1.60 -2.45 -18.73
CA LYS A 322 1.60 -2.98 -17.37
C LYS A 322 1.15 -1.90 -16.38
N GLY A 323 0.25 -2.26 -15.48
CA GLY A 323 -0.33 -1.35 -14.49
C GLY A 323 -1.41 -0.40 -15.02
N TRP A 324 -1.74 -0.44 -16.31
CA TRP A 324 -2.83 0.35 -16.88
C TRP A 324 -4.12 -0.47 -16.99
N SER A 325 -5.23 0.18 -16.65
CA SER A 325 -6.57 -0.33 -16.83
C SER A 325 -7.22 0.30 -18.04
N PHE A 326 -7.88 -0.51 -18.88
CA PHE A 326 -8.96 0.02 -19.70
C PHE A 326 -10.32 -0.25 -19.05
N MET A 327 -11.28 0.64 -19.30
CA MET A 327 -12.63 0.62 -18.74
C MET A 327 -13.64 0.82 -19.87
N HIS A 328 -14.68 -0.01 -19.92
CA HIS A 328 -15.72 0.06 -20.95
C HIS A 328 -17.07 -0.43 -20.42
N PRO A 329 -18.20 -0.04 -21.03
CA PRO A 329 -19.50 -0.66 -20.78
C PRO A 329 -19.47 -2.18 -21.00
N GLY A 330 -20.11 -2.96 -20.12
CA GLY A 330 -20.11 -4.43 -20.21
C GLY A 330 -21.18 -5.00 -21.14
N ARG A 331 -22.36 -4.37 -21.17
CA ARG A 331 -23.54 -4.82 -21.91
C ARG A 331 -23.83 -3.96 -23.13
N LEU A 332 -24.60 -4.53 -24.06
CA LEU A 332 -25.20 -3.91 -25.25
C LEU A 332 -24.21 -3.41 -26.32
N THR A 333 -23.28 -2.52 -25.98
CA THR A 333 -22.54 -1.72 -26.96
C THR A 333 -21.12 -2.20 -27.23
N HIS A 334 -20.49 -2.92 -26.31
CA HIS A 334 -19.08 -3.30 -26.39
C HIS A 334 -18.91 -4.82 -26.48
N LEU A 335 -19.50 -5.43 -27.51
CA LEU A 335 -19.17 -6.81 -27.86
C LEU A 335 -17.68 -6.87 -28.18
N HIS A 336 -16.93 -7.66 -27.41
CA HIS A 336 -15.48 -7.67 -27.48
C HIS A 336 -14.89 -9.08 -27.41
N GLU A 337 -13.68 -9.24 -27.91
CA GLU A 337 -12.92 -10.48 -27.88
C GLU A 337 -11.50 -10.27 -27.33
N GLY A 338 -10.96 -11.30 -26.67
CA GLY A 338 -9.57 -11.35 -26.25
C GLY A 338 -8.72 -11.88 -27.39
N LEU A 339 -7.85 -11.03 -27.97
CA LEU A 339 -7.00 -11.42 -29.09
C LEU A 339 -6.00 -12.52 -28.67
N PRO A 340 -5.61 -13.43 -29.59
CA PRO A 340 -4.74 -14.56 -29.27
C PRO A 340 -3.36 -14.14 -28.76
N THR A 341 -2.97 -14.70 -27.61
CA THR A 341 -1.59 -14.69 -27.11
C THR A 341 -0.79 -15.74 -27.86
N THR A 342 0.23 -15.33 -28.60
CA THR A 342 0.96 -16.21 -29.54
C THR A 342 2.30 -16.70 -29.01
N GLY A 343 2.75 -16.18 -27.86
CA GLY A 343 3.96 -16.62 -27.19
C GLY A 343 4.02 -16.07 -25.77
N GLY A 344 4.73 -16.76 -24.88
CA GLY A 344 4.85 -16.38 -23.47
C GLY A 344 3.53 -16.52 -22.70
N THR A 345 3.39 -15.79 -21.60
CA THR A 345 2.20 -15.83 -20.74
C THR A 345 1.68 -14.44 -20.48
N ARG A 346 0.39 -14.20 -20.72
CA ARG A 346 -0.26 -12.89 -20.49
C ARG A 346 -1.17 -12.96 -19.27
N TYR A 347 -1.00 -12.02 -18.35
CA TYR A 347 -1.87 -11.88 -17.17
C TYR A 347 -2.68 -10.58 -17.22
N ILE A 348 -3.96 -10.68 -16.89
CA ILE A 348 -4.84 -9.54 -16.72
C ILE A 348 -5.70 -9.70 -15.46
N ALA A 349 -5.97 -8.61 -14.74
CA ALA A 349 -7.00 -8.58 -13.70
C ALA A 349 -8.28 -7.98 -14.27
N VAL A 350 -9.41 -8.64 -14.04
CA VAL A 350 -10.72 -8.24 -14.58
C VAL A 350 -11.72 -8.12 -13.44
N SER A 351 -12.53 -7.07 -13.49
CA SER A 351 -13.69 -6.90 -12.60
C SER A 351 -14.94 -6.50 -13.36
N PHE A 352 -16.01 -7.24 -13.12
CA PHE A 352 -17.36 -6.93 -13.60
C PHE A 352 -18.07 -6.11 -12.52
N ILE A 353 -18.15 -4.80 -12.74
CA ILE A 353 -18.64 -3.84 -11.74
C ILE A 353 -20.09 -3.47 -12.04
N ASP A 354 -20.88 -3.39 -10.96
CA ASP A 354 -22.31 -3.13 -10.95
C ASP A 354 -23.08 -4.08 -11.91
N PRO A 355 -23.05 -5.41 -11.66
CA PRO A 355 -23.65 -6.45 -12.51
C PRO A 355 -25.19 -6.44 -12.64
#